data_AF-A0A177EEP0-F1
#
_entry.id   AF-A0A177EEP0-F1
#
_cell.length_a   1.000
_cell.length_b   1.000
_cell.length_c   1.000
_cell.angle_alpha   90.00
_cell.angle_beta   90.00
_cell.angle_gamma   90.00
#
_symmetry.space_group_name_H-M   'P 1'
#
loop_
_entity.id
_entity.type
_entity.pdbx_description
1 polymer ?
#
loop_
_entity_poly.entity_id
_entity_poly.type
_entity_poly.pdbx_seq_one_letter_code
_entity_poly.pdbx_strand_id
1 'polypeptide(L)'
;MEYNLFYNLNAMSLYIEDIEDPKIDTNLGLYTYENFYNLETTKLSLSFKPTANLTATGVNQLLEWVGIEFTHVESIDIYPNTAKSLLPSIQAKKDWTFVAQRLKSLRVEGKEAKFTYTWKEDMWVAELPELTQQPYNERVIYLIPHTRYKDWASEKIYGSLTPAAARVLPKNKYDQAASFRCPVCLVEEDDWEKDSKAPVVALFECGHCVCAECLDELFGVGAPEHNISPYYVKCPLCREDVSPKSVALLTKKTDKKMRLVGTTVASYMARNYYTKQCLSMEFEGVARPSLKRKRESSATSSGESGGNPETLPGTSSMS
;
A
#
# COMPACT_ATOMS: atom_id res chain seq x y z
N MET A 1 28.19 0.23 13.74
CA MET A 1 29.08 0.91 12.78
C MET A 1 28.65 0.41 11.41
N GLU A 2 27.62 0.99 10.79
CA GLU A 2 27.02 0.45 9.54
C GLU A 2 26.04 1.45 8.87
N TYR A 3 25.22 2.16 9.66
CA TYR A 3 24.22 3.12 9.15
C TYR A 3 24.79 4.23 8.24
N ASN A 4 25.93 4.83 8.62
CA ASN A 4 26.58 5.87 7.81
C ASN A 4 27.12 5.37 6.47
N LEU A 5 27.38 4.07 6.31
CA LEU A 5 27.80 3.51 5.02
C LEU A 5 26.61 3.39 4.08
N PHE A 6 25.48 2.88 4.57
CA PHE A 6 24.28 2.77 3.75
C PHE A 6 23.75 4.14 3.35
N TYR A 7 23.66 5.10 4.28
CA TYR A 7 23.19 6.45 3.96
C TYR A 7 24.02 7.16 2.87
N ASN A 8 25.34 6.97 2.87
CA ASN A 8 26.26 7.63 1.94
C ASN A 8 26.57 6.78 0.68
N LEU A 9 25.90 5.65 0.49
CA LEU A 9 26.15 4.79 -0.66
C LEU A 9 25.63 5.45 -1.94
N ASN A 10 26.53 5.75 -2.88
CA ASN A 10 26.13 6.27 -4.20
C ASN A 10 25.92 5.11 -5.18
N ALA A 11 24.80 4.40 -5.03
CA ALA A 11 24.43 3.30 -5.91
C ALA A 11 22.95 3.40 -6.28
N MET A 12 22.64 3.48 -7.57
CA MET A 12 21.24 3.51 -8.05
C MET A 12 20.48 2.21 -7.78
N SER A 13 21.19 1.08 -7.84
CA SER A 13 20.64 -0.25 -7.62
C SER A 13 21.53 -1.00 -6.66
N LEU A 14 20.92 -1.59 -5.63
CA LEU A 14 21.60 -2.34 -4.59
C LEU A 14 20.94 -3.70 -4.44
N TYR A 15 21.79 -4.72 -4.27
CA TYR A 15 21.38 -6.07 -3.99
C TYR A 15 22.11 -6.56 -2.75
N ILE A 16 21.35 -6.95 -1.73
CA ILE A 16 21.87 -7.47 -0.47
C ILE A 16 21.46 -8.93 -0.39
N GLU A 17 22.45 -9.82 -0.35
CA GLU A 17 22.24 -11.27 -0.39
C GLU A 17 22.50 -11.95 0.95
N ASP A 18 21.96 -13.17 1.07
CA ASP A 18 22.24 -14.12 2.14
C ASP A 18 22.12 -13.51 3.55
N ILE A 19 21.06 -12.75 3.79
CA ILE A 19 20.77 -12.22 5.12
C ILE A 19 20.31 -13.38 6.02
N GLU A 20 21.16 -13.79 6.95
CA GLU A 20 21.03 -15.05 7.70
C GLU A 20 20.09 -14.97 8.91
N ASP A 21 20.09 -13.88 9.68
CA ASP A 21 19.21 -13.72 10.87
C ASP A 21 19.07 -12.22 11.23
N PRO A 22 18.16 -11.47 10.59
CA PRO A 22 17.93 -10.10 11.01
C PRO A 22 17.43 -10.11 12.45
N LYS A 23 18.05 -9.29 13.33
CA LYS A 23 17.53 -9.05 14.68
C LYS A 23 16.23 -8.28 14.55
N ILE A 24 15.12 -8.98 14.34
CA ILE A 24 13.78 -8.42 14.35
C ILE A 24 13.47 -8.10 15.81
N ASP A 25 13.74 -6.87 16.25
CA ASP A 25 13.33 -6.43 17.57
C ASP A 25 11.80 -6.39 17.59
N THR A 26 11.20 -7.16 18.50
CA THR A 26 9.76 -7.22 18.70
C THR A 26 9.14 -5.87 19.08
N ASN A 27 9.95 -4.90 19.51
CA ASN A 27 9.53 -3.51 19.71
C ASN A 27 9.67 -2.68 18.42
N LEU A 28 8.96 -3.09 17.37
CA LEU A 28 8.89 -2.36 16.09
C LEU A 28 8.37 -0.91 16.24
N GLY A 29 7.77 -0.55 17.38
CA GLY A 29 7.25 0.79 17.66
C GLY A 29 8.30 1.86 18.01
N LEU A 30 9.58 1.51 18.13
CA LEU A 30 10.67 2.46 18.43
C LEU A 30 11.52 2.84 17.21
N TYR A 31 11.33 2.18 16.06
CA TYR A 31 12.06 2.53 14.85
C TYR A 31 11.44 3.79 14.23
N THR A 32 12.18 4.89 14.29
CA THR A 32 11.93 6.02 13.41
C THR A 32 12.16 5.56 11.97
N TYR A 33 11.34 6.03 11.02
CA TYR A 33 11.43 5.73 9.58
C TYR A 33 12.75 6.23 8.91
N GLU A 34 13.78 6.50 9.69
CA GLU A 34 15.05 7.10 9.28
C GLU A 34 16.17 6.05 9.13
N ASN A 35 15.95 4.79 9.53
CA ASN A 35 17.05 3.89 9.84
C ASN A 35 17.81 3.28 8.64
N PHE A 36 17.23 3.10 7.45
CA PHE A 36 18.02 2.85 6.22
C PHE A 36 17.45 3.60 5.02
N TYR A 37 17.38 4.92 5.15
CA TYR A 37 17.10 5.80 4.03
C TYR A 37 18.38 6.04 3.22
N ASN A 38 18.36 5.65 1.94
CA ASN A 38 19.36 6.04 0.96
C ASN A 38 18.65 6.64 -0.25
N LEU A 39 18.97 7.90 -0.53
CA LEU A 39 18.34 8.69 -1.59
C LEU A 39 18.80 8.31 -3.00
N GLU A 40 20.02 7.82 -3.12
CA GLU A 40 20.62 7.43 -4.39
C GLU A 40 20.09 6.06 -4.84
N THR A 41 19.73 5.19 -3.89
CA THR A 41 19.24 3.83 -4.12
C THR A 41 17.76 3.87 -4.43
N THR A 42 17.44 3.77 -5.71
CA THR A 42 16.06 3.75 -6.22
C THR A 42 15.53 2.34 -6.46
N LYS A 43 16.42 1.34 -6.48
CA LYS A 43 16.08 -0.08 -6.63
C LYS A 43 16.83 -0.92 -5.61
N LEU A 44 16.11 -1.46 -4.65
CA LEU A 44 16.66 -2.38 -3.66
C LEU A 44 16.08 -3.77 -3.84
N SER A 45 16.97 -4.76 -3.93
CA SER A 45 16.62 -6.18 -3.90
C SER A 45 17.27 -6.84 -2.69
N LEU A 46 16.50 -7.64 -1.95
CA LEU A 46 16.94 -8.29 -0.73
C LEU A 46 16.77 -9.81 -0.86
N SER A 47 17.78 -10.57 -0.48
CA SER A 47 17.70 -12.03 -0.39
C SER A 47 18.03 -12.49 1.03
N PHE A 48 17.15 -13.33 1.57
CA PHE A 48 17.22 -13.84 2.92
C PHE A 48 17.44 -15.35 2.90
N LYS A 49 18.34 -15.82 3.78
CA LYS A 49 18.61 -17.23 3.97
C LYS A 49 18.53 -17.57 5.46
N PRO A 50 17.32 -17.48 6.06
CA PRO A 50 17.18 -17.58 7.50
C PRO A 50 17.69 -18.92 8.01
N THR A 51 18.56 -18.89 9.03
CA THR A 51 19.12 -20.11 9.62
C THR A 51 18.11 -20.78 10.56
N ALA A 52 17.25 -19.98 11.19
CA ALA A 52 16.15 -20.44 12.00
C ALA A 52 14.98 -20.99 11.17
N ASN A 53 14.24 -21.96 11.74
CA ASN A 53 13.00 -22.45 11.15
C ASN A 53 11.94 -21.34 11.14
N LEU A 54 11.70 -20.73 9.98
CA LEU A 54 10.76 -19.64 9.82
C LEU A 54 9.30 -20.16 9.84
N THR A 55 8.38 -19.39 10.44
CA THR A 55 6.93 -19.66 10.37
C THR A 55 6.26 -18.62 9.48
N ALA A 56 4.98 -18.80 9.12
CA ALA A 56 4.22 -17.76 8.40
C ALA A 56 4.17 -16.42 9.17
N THR A 57 4.13 -16.48 10.51
CA THR A 57 4.25 -15.28 11.36
C THR A 57 5.64 -14.67 11.27
N GLY A 58 6.69 -15.49 11.28
CA GLY A 58 8.07 -15.03 11.10
C GLY A 58 8.31 -14.37 9.74
N VAL A 59 7.71 -14.89 8.67
CA VAL A 59 7.73 -14.24 7.34
C VAL A 59 7.07 -12.87 7.41
N ASN A 60 5.91 -12.75 8.04
CA ASN A 60 5.22 -11.47 8.17
C ASN A 60 6.05 -10.45 8.97
N GLN A 61 6.66 -10.87 10.08
CA GLN A 61 7.54 -10.01 10.88
C GLN A 61 8.80 -9.58 10.12
N LEU A 62 9.39 -10.49 9.34
CA LEU A 62 10.51 -10.18 8.45
C LEU A 62 10.11 -9.12 7.42
N LEU A 63 8.95 -9.30 6.77
CA LEU A 63 8.46 -8.36 5.78
C LEU A 63 8.05 -7.01 6.39
N GLU A 64 7.46 -7.00 7.59
CA GLU A 64 7.23 -5.78 8.36
C GLU A 64 8.54 -5.05 8.65
N TRP A 65 9.55 -5.75 9.17
CA TRP A 65 10.87 -5.20 9.42
C TRP A 65 11.50 -4.63 8.15
N VAL A 66 11.42 -5.35 7.03
CA VAL A 66 11.89 -4.84 5.73
C VAL A 66 11.19 -3.53 5.35
N GLY A 67 9.86 -3.46 5.51
CA GLY A 67 9.09 -2.26 5.18
C GLY A 67 9.31 -1.07 6.13
N ILE A 68 9.84 -1.32 7.33
CA ILE A 68 10.19 -0.28 8.31
C ILE A 68 11.61 0.24 8.06
N GLU A 69 12.55 -0.68 7.87
CA GLU A 69 13.97 -0.33 7.78
C GLU A 69 14.34 0.20 6.41
N PHE A 70 13.83 -0.41 5.33
CA PHE A 70 14.29 -0.14 3.98
C PHE A 70 13.26 0.65 3.17
N THR A 71 13.77 1.59 2.38
CA THR A 71 13.01 2.27 1.33
C THR A 71 13.30 1.63 -0.03
N HIS A 72 12.38 1.81 -0.98
CA HIS A 72 12.57 1.41 -2.39
C HIS A 72 12.83 -0.09 -2.65
N VAL A 73 12.33 -0.97 -1.79
CA VAL A 73 12.40 -2.43 -1.99
C VAL A 73 11.52 -2.85 -3.17
N GLU A 74 12.13 -3.33 -4.25
CA GLU A 74 11.45 -3.84 -5.44
C GLU A 74 11.34 -5.37 -5.46
N SER A 75 12.31 -6.08 -4.87
CA SER A 75 12.32 -7.54 -4.86
C SER A 75 12.77 -8.08 -3.50
N ILE A 76 12.10 -9.13 -3.03
CA ILE A 76 12.47 -9.88 -1.85
C ILE A 76 12.51 -11.36 -2.20
N ASP A 77 13.61 -12.03 -1.91
CA ASP A 77 13.72 -13.48 -2.00
C ASP A 77 13.95 -14.07 -0.61
N ILE A 78 13.21 -15.13 -0.27
CA ILE A 78 13.32 -15.82 1.02
C ILE A 78 13.57 -17.29 0.76
N TYR A 79 14.75 -17.76 1.15
CA TYR A 79 15.20 -19.15 1.04
C TYR A 79 15.34 -19.78 2.43
N PRO A 80 14.23 -20.15 3.08
CA PRO A 80 14.26 -20.63 4.45
C PRO A 80 14.89 -22.02 4.54
N ASN A 81 15.78 -22.22 5.51
CA ASN A 81 16.34 -23.54 5.80
C ASN A 81 15.36 -24.38 6.65
N THR A 82 14.24 -24.77 6.04
CA THR A 82 13.17 -25.51 6.73
C THR A 82 12.99 -26.92 6.16
N ALA A 83 12.74 -27.89 7.04
CA ALA A 83 12.51 -29.28 6.62
C ALA A 83 11.15 -29.50 5.90
N LYS A 84 10.22 -28.55 6.03
CA LYS A 84 8.89 -28.59 5.40
C LYS A 84 8.61 -27.25 4.73
N SER A 85 7.99 -27.29 3.55
CA SER A 85 7.60 -26.08 2.83
C SER A 85 6.69 -25.17 3.66
N LEU A 86 6.99 -23.87 3.64
CA LEU A 86 6.26 -22.80 4.30
C LEU A 86 5.10 -22.27 3.46
N LEU A 87 5.12 -22.48 2.14
CA LEU A 87 4.14 -21.90 1.22
C LEU A 87 2.68 -22.17 1.62
N PRO A 88 2.29 -23.40 2.04
CA PRO A 88 0.91 -23.64 2.47
C PRO A 88 0.51 -22.83 3.71
N SER A 89 1.43 -22.65 4.65
CA SER A 89 1.20 -21.90 5.89
C SER A 89 1.11 -20.39 5.62
N ILE A 90 1.94 -19.87 4.72
CA ILE A 90 1.92 -18.48 4.26
C ILE A 90 0.58 -18.21 3.56
N GLN A 91 0.18 -19.05 2.61
CA GLN A 91 -1.07 -18.90 1.86
C GLN A 91 -2.34 -19.02 2.73
N ALA A 92 -2.25 -19.71 3.88
CA ALA A 92 -3.36 -19.81 4.83
C ALA A 92 -3.52 -18.61 5.77
N LYS A 93 -2.51 -17.74 5.89
CA LYS A 93 -2.54 -16.56 6.76
C LYS A 93 -3.42 -15.46 6.15
N LYS A 94 -4.26 -14.82 6.98
CA LYS A 94 -5.23 -13.80 6.56
C LYS A 94 -4.90 -12.39 7.04
N ASP A 95 -4.15 -12.26 8.12
CA ASP A 95 -3.88 -10.98 8.77
C ASP A 95 -2.45 -10.53 8.44
N TRP A 96 -2.27 -10.07 7.20
CA TRP A 96 -1.03 -9.48 6.73
C TRP A 96 -0.98 -7.99 7.08
N THR A 97 0.12 -7.60 7.71
CA THR A 97 0.44 -6.23 8.15
C THR A 97 1.51 -5.61 7.27
N PHE A 98 2.16 -6.43 6.44
CA PHE A 98 3.15 -5.99 5.46
C PHE A 98 2.60 -4.96 4.47
N VAL A 99 3.37 -3.89 4.29
CA VAL A 99 3.13 -2.82 3.31
C VAL A 99 4.11 -2.99 2.15
N ALA A 100 3.56 -3.16 0.94
CA ALA A 100 4.27 -3.54 -0.27
C ALA A 100 4.33 -2.37 -1.28
N GLN A 101 4.78 -1.21 -0.84
CA GLN A 101 4.59 0.02 -1.62
C GLN A 101 5.25 0.01 -3.00
N ARG A 102 6.49 -0.49 -3.10
CA ARG A 102 7.23 -0.60 -4.37
C ARG A 102 7.62 -2.04 -4.73
N LEU A 103 7.15 -3.01 -3.95
CA LEU A 103 7.46 -4.41 -4.16
C LEU A 103 6.83 -4.91 -5.47
N LYS A 104 7.68 -5.35 -6.39
CA LYS A 104 7.31 -5.94 -7.67
C LYS A 104 7.34 -7.47 -7.62
N SER A 105 8.23 -8.04 -6.80
CA SER A 105 8.51 -9.48 -6.76
C SER A 105 8.74 -9.94 -5.32
N LEU A 106 8.12 -11.06 -4.94
CA LEU A 106 8.45 -11.78 -3.71
C LEU A 106 8.52 -13.25 -4.04
N ARG A 107 9.70 -13.85 -3.82
CA ARG A 107 9.86 -15.29 -3.94
C ARG A 107 10.09 -15.90 -2.57
N VAL A 108 9.35 -16.97 -2.29
CA VAL A 108 9.59 -17.81 -1.11
C VAL A 108 9.85 -19.21 -1.62
N GLU A 109 10.95 -19.84 -1.18
CA GLU A 109 11.34 -21.18 -1.66
C GLU A 109 11.47 -21.25 -3.20
N GLY A 110 11.91 -20.15 -3.82
CA GLY A 110 12.01 -20.02 -5.28
C GLY A 110 10.67 -19.93 -6.01
N LYS A 111 9.53 -19.79 -5.30
CA LYS A 111 8.19 -19.61 -5.88
C LYS A 111 7.74 -18.16 -5.74
N GLU A 112 7.33 -17.57 -6.86
CA GLU A 112 6.79 -16.22 -6.93
C GLU A 112 5.42 -16.13 -6.23
N ALA A 113 5.25 -15.12 -5.39
CA ALA A 113 4.00 -14.79 -4.75
C ALA A 113 3.14 -13.91 -5.67
N LYS A 114 1.88 -14.30 -5.82
CA LYS A 114 0.83 -13.45 -6.36
C LYS A 114 0.11 -12.80 -5.21
N PHE A 115 0.02 -11.49 -5.24
CA PHE A 115 -0.55 -10.72 -4.16
C PHE A 115 -1.95 -10.22 -4.47
N THR A 116 -2.77 -10.15 -3.44
CA THR A 116 -3.96 -9.28 -3.43
C THR A 116 -3.69 -8.14 -2.46
N TYR A 117 -4.05 -6.92 -2.85
CA TYR A 117 -3.74 -5.72 -2.10
C TYR A 117 -4.99 -4.88 -1.84
N THR A 118 -4.88 -4.00 -0.85
CA THR A 118 -5.76 -2.84 -0.71
C THR A 118 -4.91 -1.60 -0.48
N TRP A 119 -5.39 -0.46 -0.95
CA TRP A 119 -4.79 0.83 -0.58
C TRP A 119 -5.45 1.36 0.69
N LYS A 120 -4.64 1.93 1.59
CA LYS A 120 -5.12 2.62 2.78
C LYS A 120 -4.42 3.96 2.92
N GLU A 121 -5.14 4.96 3.40
CA GLU A 121 -4.54 6.21 3.85
C GLU A 121 -3.71 5.91 5.10
N ASP A 122 -2.48 6.39 5.16
CA ASP A 122 -1.60 6.17 6.31
C ASP A 122 -2.08 6.97 7.53
N MET A 123 -1.81 6.47 8.73
CA MET A 123 -2.28 7.06 9.98
C MET A 123 -1.73 8.47 10.23
N TRP A 124 -0.49 8.78 9.82
CA TRP A 124 0.10 10.11 10.04
C TRP A 124 -0.62 11.22 9.28
N VAL A 125 -1.33 10.89 8.20
CA VAL A 125 -2.08 11.87 7.39
C VAL A 125 -3.14 12.57 8.24
N ALA A 126 -3.71 11.86 9.21
CA ALA A 126 -4.70 12.42 10.14
C ALA A 126 -4.10 13.49 11.09
N GLU A 127 -2.80 13.40 11.36
CA GLU A 127 -2.03 14.27 12.24
C GLU A 127 -1.52 15.53 11.53
N LEU A 128 -1.45 15.49 10.19
CA LEU A 128 -0.97 16.65 9.44
C LEU A 128 -1.88 17.87 9.57
N PRO A 129 -1.27 19.07 9.66
CA PRO A 129 -2.00 20.32 9.66
C PRO A 129 -2.63 20.57 8.29
N GLU A 130 -3.76 21.27 8.32
CA GLU A 130 -4.38 21.76 7.10
C GLU A 130 -3.48 22.83 6.44
N LEU A 131 -3.33 22.73 5.12
CA LEU A 131 -2.68 23.73 4.30
C LEU A 131 -3.62 24.93 4.15
N THR A 132 -3.41 25.94 5.00
CA THR A 132 -4.30 27.12 5.07
C THR A 132 -4.01 28.19 4.02
N GLN A 133 -2.80 28.14 3.43
CA GLN A 133 -2.29 29.08 2.42
C GLN A 133 -1.45 28.31 1.41
N GLN A 134 -1.43 28.78 0.15
CA GLN A 134 -0.48 28.26 -0.81
C GLN A 134 0.93 28.67 -0.37
N PRO A 135 1.91 27.74 -0.32
CA PRO A 135 3.25 28.11 0.10
C PRO A 135 3.87 29.10 -0.91
N TYR A 136 4.47 30.17 -0.39
CA TYR A 136 4.93 31.30 -1.21
C TYR A 136 6.10 30.91 -2.12
N ASN A 137 5.98 31.14 -3.43
CA ASN A 137 6.96 30.75 -4.45
C ASN A 137 7.31 29.25 -4.44
N GLU A 138 6.40 28.40 -3.95
CA GLU A 138 6.62 26.96 -3.96
C GLU A 138 5.60 26.30 -4.87
N ARG A 139 6.10 25.41 -5.72
CA ARG A 139 5.22 24.61 -6.56
C ARG A 139 4.69 23.43 -5.78
N VAL A 140 3.39 23.19 -5.86
CA VAL A 140 2.72 22.11 -5.13
C VAL A 140 2.13 21.11 -6.10
N ILE A 141 2.35 19.82 -5.85
CA ILE A 141 1.55 18.75 -6.45
C ILE A 141 0.37 18.46 -5.56
N TYR A 142 -0.82 18.45 -6.14
CA TYR A 142 -2.06 18.14 -5.42
C TYR A 142 -2.47 16.71 -5.72
N LEU A 143 -2.63 15.89 -4.68
CA LEU A 143 -3.20 14.56 -4.79
C LEU A 143 -4.70 14.64 -4.51
N ILE A 144 -5.48 14.27 -5.51
CA ILE A 144 -6.95 14.26 -5.46
C ILE A 144 -7.39 12.80 -5.47
N PRO A 145 -8.21 12.34 -4.51
CA PRO A 145 -8.78 11.00 -4.57
C PRO A 145 -9.45 10.77 -5.92
N HIS A 146 -9.19 9.64 -6.59
CA HIS A 146 -9.72 9.38 -7.93
C HIS A 146 -11.26 9.45 -7.94
N THR A 147 -11.92 8.93 -6.90
CA THR A 147 -13.37 9.04 -6.66
C THR A 147 -13.91 10.48 -6.59
N ARG A 148 -13.03 11.48 -6.48
CA ARG A 148 -13.34 12.92 -6.43
C ARG A 148 -12.81 13.68 -7.64
N TYR A 149 -12.12 13.01 -8.56
CA TYR A 149 -11.59 13.63 -9.76
C TYR A 149 -12.69 14.29 -10.59
N LYS A 150 -13.80 13.59 -10.85
CA LYS A 150 -14.94 14.13 -11.61
C LYS A 150 -15.58 15.34 -10.94
N ASP A 151 -15.74 15.31 -9.62
CA ASP A 151 -16.27 16.44 -8.84
C ASP A 151 -15.33 17.65 -8.94
N TRP A 152 -14.02 17.43 -8.91
CA TRP A 152 -13.02 18.48 -9.08
C TRP A 152 -12.99 19.02 -10.51
N ALA A 153 -12.93 18.15 -11.51
CA ALA A 153 -12.86 18.51 -12.93
C ALA A 153 -14.08 19.33 -13.39
N SER A 154 -15.24 19.11 -12.76
CA SER A 154 -16.49 19.87 -12.99
C SER A 154 -16.72 21.02 -11.99
N GLU A 155 -15.73 21.35 -11.16
CA GLU A 155 -15.78 22.36 -10.09
C GLU A 155 -16.87 22.15 -9.02
N LYS A 156 -17.58 21.01 -9.01
CA LYS A 156 -18.61 20.68 -8.00
C LYS A 156 -18.01 20.39 -6.63
N ILE A 157 -16.73 20.04 -6.56
CA ILE A 157 -16.05 19.70 -5.30
C ILE A 157 -15.98 20.88 -4.32
N TYR A 158 -15.94 22.13 -4.80
CA TYR A 158 -15.63 23.32 -3.99
C TYR A 158 -16.63 23.58 -2.86
N GLY A 159 -17.90 23.19 -3.02
CA GLY A 159 -18.90 23.27 -1.95
C GLY A 159 -18.65 22.29 -0.79
N SER A 160 -17.86 21.24 -1.03
CA SER A 160 -17.49 20.22 -0.05
C SER A 160 -16.14 20.49 0.64
N LEU A 161 -15.44 21.56 0.25
CA LEU A 161 -14.13 21.91 0.80
C LEU A 161 -14.27 22.78 2.05
N THR A 162 -13.26 22.75 2.91
CA THR A 162 -13.03 23.80 3.92
C THR A 162 -12.76 25.14 3.22
N PRO A 163 -12.97 26.29 3.90
CA PRO A 163 -12.65 27.59 3.31
C PRO A 163 -11.17 27.74 2.91
N ALA A 164 -10.27 27.09 3.64
CA ALA A 164 -8.84 27.08 3.31
C ALA A 164 -8.56 26.24 2.06
N ALA A 165 -9.02 24.98 2.01
CA ALA A 165 -8.81 24.13 0.85
C ALA A 165 -9.44 24.70 -0.42
N ALA A 166 -10.61 25.36 -0.32
CA ALA A 166 -11.25 26.02 -1.47
C ALA A 166 -10.43 27.18 -2.07
N ARG A 167 -9.59 27.84 -1.26
CA ARG A 167 -8.69 28.90 -1.75
C ARG A 167 -7.42 28.35 -2.37
N VAL A 168 -6.95 27.21 -1.90
CA VAL A 168 -5.64 26.65 -2.26
C VAL A 168 -5.73 25.64 -3.42
N LEU A 169 -6.80 24.84 -3.49
CA LEU A 169 -6.94 23.81 -4.52
C LEU A 169 -7.09 24.46 -5.92
N PRO A 170 -6.20 24.16 -6.87
CA PRO A 170 -6.28 24.73 -8.22
C PRO A 170 -7.57 24.32 -8.92
N LYS A 171 -8.18 25.28 -9.62
CA LYS A 171 -9.31 25.00 -10.51
C LYS A 171 -8.85 24.31 -11.77
N ASN A 172 -9.68 23.40 -12.27
CA ASN A 172 -9.43 22.78 -13.56
C ASN A 172 -9.48 23.86 -14.66
N LYS A 173 -8.37 24.02 -15.39
CA LYS A 173 -8.27 24.94 -16.55
C LYS A 173 -8.45 24.23 -17.89
N TYR A 174 -8.51 22.90 -17.86
CA TYR A 174 -8.65 22.05 -19.04
C TYR A 174 -10.07 21.50 -19.15
N ASP A 175 -10.37 20.95 -20.32
CA ASP A 175 -11.73 20.54 -20.67
C ASP A 175 -12.28 19.45 -19.74
N GLN A 176 -13.60 19.44 -19.58
CA GLN A 176 -14.36 18.70 -18.56
C GLN A 176 -14.47 17.20 -18.88
N ALA A 177 -13.35 16.48 -18.93
CA ALA A 177 -13.38 15.03 -19.09
C ALA A 177 -14.18 14.40 -17.94
N ALA A 178 -15.18 13.58 -18.28
CA ALA A 178 -16.08 12.95 -17.32
C ALA A 178 -15.42 11.84 -16.49
N SER A 179 -14.29 11.30 -16.97
CA SER A 179 -13.49 10.25 -16.35
C SER A 179 -12.00 10.57 -16.50
N PHE A 180 -11.19 10.11 -15.54
CA PHE A 180 -9.75 10.24 -15.64
C PHE A 180 -9.16 9.13 -16.51
N ARG A 181 -8.16 9.49 -17.32
CA ARG A 181 -7.26 8.54 -17.97
C ARG A 181 -5.84 9.05 -17.83
N CYS A 182 -4.94 8.21 -17.33
CA CYS A 182 -3.55 8.61 -17.16
C CYS A 182 -2.90 8.81 -18.55
N PRO A 183 -2.32 9.99 -18.85
CA PRO A 183 -1.72 10.25 -20.16
C PRO A 183 -0.37 9.53 -20.37
N VAL A 184 0.18 8.91 -19.32
CA VAL A 184 1.45 8.19 -19.37
C VAL A 184 1.22 6.69 -19.56
N CYS A 185 0.55 6.04 -18.60
CA CYS A 185 0.30 4.59 -18.65
C CYS A 185 -0.99 4.20 -19.38
N LEU A 186 -1.80 5.18 -19.80
CA LEU A 186 -3.05 5.01 -20.54
C LEU A 186 -4.17 4.25 -19.80
N VAL A 187 -3.95 3.89 -18.53
CA VAL A 187 -4.94 3.26 -17.65
C VAL A 187 -6.12 4.19 -17.43
N GLU A 188 -7.31 3.63 -17.61
CA GLU A 188 -8.59 4.30 -17.42
C GLU A 188 -9.11 4.06 -15.99
N GLU A 189 -10.06 4.88 -15.57
CA GLU A 189 -10.65 4.79 -14.23
C GLU A 189 -11.32 3.44 -13.95
N ASP A 190 -11.91 2.81 -14.96
CA ASP A 190 -12.57 1.50 -14.82
C ASP A 190 -11.57 0.35 -14.61
N ASP A 191 -10.31 0.50 -15.05
CA ASP A 191 -9.25 -0.49 -14.88
C ASP A 191 -8.43 -0.26 -13.58
N TRP A 192 -8.72 0.80 -12.83
CA TRP A 192 -7.93 1.23 -11.67
C TRP A 192 -7.83 0.16 -10.58
N GLU A 193 -8.96 -0.49 -10.27
CA GLU A 193 -9.03 -1.58 -9.29
C GLU A 193 -8.30 -2.83 -9.77
N LYS A 194 -8.49 -3.18 -11.04
CA LYS A 194 -7.88 -4.36 -11.68
C LYS A 194 -6.36 -4.25 -11.70
N ASP A 195 -5.85 -3.07 -12.01
CA ASP A 195 -4.41 -2.78 -12.05
C ASP A 195 -3.84 -2.41 -10.68
N SER A 196 -4.67 -2.47 -9.62
CA SER A 196 -4.29 -2.17 -8.24
C SER A 196 -3.60 -0.80 -8.10
N LYS A 197 -4.07 0.20 -8.85
CA LYS A 197 -3.48 1.54 -8.86
C LYS A 197 -3.84 2.30 -7.56
N ALA A 198 -2.95 3.17 -7.10
CA ALA A 198 -3.13 4.02 -5.93
C ALA A 198 -4.35 4.92 -6.11
N PRO A 199 -5.22 5.09 -5.11
CA PRO A 199 -6.56 5.66 -5.30
C PRO A 199 -6.56 7.19 -5.44
N VAL A 200 -5.51 7.78 -6.02
CA VAL A 200 -5.29 9.21 -6.16
C VAL A 200 -4.75 9.57 -7.55
N VAL A 201 -5.15 10.74 -8.00
CA VAL A 201 -4.63 11.43 -9.19
C VAL A 201 -3.73 12.56 -8.72
N ALA A 202 -2.56 12.70 -9.32
CA ALA A 202 -1.62 13.78 -9.07
C ALA A 202 -1.83 14.92 -10.08
N LEU A 203 -2.16 16.10 -9.58
CA LEU A 203 -2.36 17.34 -10.34
C LEU A 203 -1.10 18.21 -10.23
N PHE A 204 -0.52 18.52 -11.39
CA PHE A 204 0.54 19.51 -11.53
C PHE A 204 -0.04 20.93 -11.57
N GLU A 205 0.79 21.93 -11.27
CA GLU A 205 0.38 23.35 -11.30
C GLU A 205 -0.01 23.84 -12.69
N CYS A 206 0.57 23.25 -13.74
CA CYS A 206 0.16 23.53 -15.11
C CYS A 206 -1.30 23.12 -15.37
N GLY A 207 -1.90 22.31 -14.49
CA GLY A 207 -3.29 21.86 -14.53
C GLY A 207 -3.46 20.44 -15.07
N HIS A 208 -2.37 19.81 -15.55
CA HIS A 208 -2.38 18.45 -16.05
C HIS A 208 -2.26 17.42 -14.93
N CYS A 209 -2.84 16.24 -15.16
CA CYS A 209 -2.88 15.17 -14.18
C CYS A 209 -2.19 13.89 -14.66
N VAL A 210 -1.64 13.12 -13.72
CA VAL A 210 -1.11 11.76 -13.91
C VAL A 210 -1.54 10.86 -12.75
N CYS A 211 -1.48 9.54 -12.88
CA CYS A 211 -1.68 8.64 -11.74
C CYS A 211 -0.47 8.70 -10.79
N ALA A 212 -0.64 8.34 -9.52
CA ALA A 212 0.43 8.43 -8.54
C ALA A 212 1.64 7.53 -8.85
N GLU A 213 1.46 6.37 -9.49
CA GLU A 213 2.60 5.53 -9.91
C GLU A 213 3.43 6.20 -10.99
N CYS A 214 2.78 6.78 -12.00
CA CYS A 214 3.50 7.51 -13.04
C CYS A 214 4.12 8.80 -12.46
N LEU A 215 3.53 9.38 -11.42
CA LEU A 215 4.17 10.45 -10.67
C LEU A 215 5.45 9.94 -9.99
N ASP A 216 5.38 8.85 -9.24
CA ASP A 216 6.53 8.26 -8.55
C ASP A 216 7.65 7.87 -9.53
N GLU A 217 7.32 7.36 -10.72
CA GLU A 217 8.29 7.07 -11.78
C GLU A 217 8.93 8.34 -12.35
N LEU A 218 8.15 9.42 -12.54
CA LEU A 218 8.69 10.72 -12.93
C LEU A 218 9.62 11.28 -11.85
N PHE A 219 9.35 10.99 -10.58
CA PHE A 219 10.21 11.35 -9.47
C PHE A 219 11.47 10.44 -9.32
N GLY A 220 11.41 9.22 -9.86
CA GLY A 220 12.20 8.08 -9.40
C GLY A 220 13.47 7.74 -10.18
N VAL A 221 14.03 8.62 -11.02
CA VAL A 221 15.30 8.34 -11.72
C VAL A 221 16.31 9.47 -11.49
N GLY A 222 17.12 9.32 -10.44
CA GLY A 222 18.38 10.06 -10.27
C GLY A 222 18.25 11.51 -9.80
N ALA A 223 17.59 11.75 -8.66
CA ALA A 223 17.60 13.05 -7.98
C ALA A 223 18.79 13.09 -6.98
N PRO A 224 19.92 13.72 -7.30
CA PRO A 224 20.98 13.87 -6.29
C PRO A 224 20.49 14.91 -5.29
N GLU A 225 20.45 14.55 -4.02
CA GLU A 225 20.10 15.46 -2.92
C GLU A 225 21.23 16.47 -2.60
N HIS A 226 21.99 16.87 -3.62
CA HIS A 226 23.00 17.92 -3.53
C HIS A 226 22.45 19.22 -4.11
N ASN A 227 21.51 19.82 -3.38
CA ASN A 227 21.49 21.24 -2.97
C ASN A 227 22.07 22.35 -3.87
N ILE A 228 21.97 22.28 -5.21
CA ILE A 228 22.34 23.41 -6.09
C ILE A 228 21.40 23.61 -7.29
N SER A 229 20.48 22.69 -7.59
CA SER A 229 19.54 22.83 -8.71
C SER A 229 18.14 22.35 -8.33
N PRO A 230 17.06 23.10 -8.64
CA PRO A 230 15.71 22.67 -8.27
C PRO A 230 15.39 21.35 -8.96
N TYR A 231 14.94 20.38 -8.19
CA TYR A 231 14.40 19.13 -8.70
C TYR A 231 13.22 19.45 -9.62
N TYR A 232 13.32 19.14 -10.92
CA TYR A 232 12.26 19.39 -11.89
C TYR A 232 11.87 18.12 -12.62
N VAL A 233 10.57 17.91 -12.76
CA VAL A 233 9.97 16.89 -13.62
C VAL A 233 9.30 17.60 -14.79
N LYS A 234 9.41 17.06 -16.00
CA LYS A 234 8.68 17.60 -17.15
C LYS A 234 7.26 17.08 -17.14
N CYS A 235 6.28 17.98 -17.22
CA CYS A 235 4.90 17.59 -17.42
C CYS A 235 4.81 16.74 -18.72
N PRO A 236 4.27 15.52 -18.69
CA PRO A 236 4.20 14.67 -19.88
C PRO A 236 3.35 15.26 -21.02
N LEU A 237 2.43 16.19 -20.71
CA LEU A 237 1.52 16.81 -21.68
C LEU A 237 2.05 18.13 -22.22
N CYS A 238 2.25 19.16 -21.38
CA CYS A 238 2.71 20.48 -21.84
C CYS A 238 4.22 20.64 -21.89
N ARG A 239 5.00 19.68 -21.39
CA ARG A 239 6.47 19.73 -21.28
C ARG A 239 7.02 20.88 -20.43
N GLU A 240 6.17 21.65 -19.76
CA GLU A 240 6.60 22.63 -18.77
C GLU A 240 7.34 21.92 -17.64
N ASP A 241 8.44 22.54 -17.20
CA ASP A 241 9.17 22.09 -16.03
C ASP A 241 8.27 22.30 -14.81
N VAL A 242 8.15 21.28 -13.96
CA VAL A 242 7.44 21.30 -12.69
C VAL A 242 8.47 21.04 -11.61
N SER A 243 8.70 22.00 -10.72
CA SER A 243 9.71 21.91 -9.66
C SER A 243 9.05 21.94 -8.28
N PRO A 244 8.35 20.85 -7.89
CA PRO A 244 7.55 20.84 -6.69
C PRO A 244 8.45 20.82 -5.45
N LYS A 245 8.10 21.62 -4.44
CA LYS A 245 8.71 21.53 -3.10
C LYS A 245 7.84 20.77 -2.12
N SER A 246 6.54 20.71 -2.41
CA SER A 246 5.55 20.07 -1.53
C SER A 246 4.56 19.22 -2.31
N VAL A 247 4.00 18.24 -1.62
CA VAL A 247 2.88 17.42 -2.07
C VAL A 247 1.74 17.64 -1.08
N ALA A 248 0.53 17.88 -1.57
CA ALA A 248 -0.65 18.12 -0.76
C ALA A 248 -1.77 17.13 -1.09
N LEU A 249 -2.26 16.40 -0.10
CA LEU A 249 -3.38 15.48 -0.23
C LEU A 249 -4.71 16.14 0.12
N LEU A 250 -5.70 15.95 -0.74
CA LEU A 250 -7.10 16.25 -0.45
C LEU A 250 -7.75 15.08 0.30
N THR A 251 -8.06 15.26 1.59
CA THR A 251 -8.63 14.21 2.45
C THR A 251 -9.79 14.72 3.30
N LYS A 252 -10.57 13.82 3.91
CA LYS A 252 -11.69 14.12 4.81
C LYS A 252 -11.27 13.94 6.27
N LYS A 253 -11.61 14.87 7.16
CA LYS A 253 -11.44 14.67 8.61
C LYS A 253 -12.72 15.03 9.37
N THR A 254 -13.43 14.03 9.88
CA THR A 254 -14.48 14.11 10.93
C THR A 254 -15.69 15.04 10.71
N ASP A 255 -15.61 16.09 9.89
CA ASP A 255 -16.55 17.21 9.78
C ASP A 255 -17.33 17.21 8.45
N LYS A 256 -17.29 16.10 7.71
CA LYS A 256 -17.83 15.90 6.35
C LYS A 256 -17.20 16.78 5.26
N LYS A 257 -16.41 17.81 5.60
CA LYS A 257 -15.69 18.64 4.63
C LYS A 257 -14.33 18.06 4.30
N MET A 258 -13.83 18.41 3.11
CA MET A 258 -12.51 18.00 2.64
C MET A 258 -11.51 19.13 2.87
N ARG A 259 -10.31 18.76 3.33
CA ARG A 259 -9.19 19.66 3.61
C ARG A 259 -7.97 19.23 2.81
N LEU A 260 -7.07 20.16 2.55
CA LEU A 260 -5.74 19.86 2.00
C LEU A 260 -4.75 19.71 3.17
N VAL A 261 -3.97 18.64 3.19
CA VAL A 261 -2.85 18.47 4.11
C VAL A 261 -1.58 18.32 3.31
N GLY A 262 -0.50 18.99 3.70
CA GLY A 262 0.73 19.07 2.92
C GLY A 262 1.96 18.55 3.65
N THR A 263 2.93 18.07 2.89
CA THR A 263 4.29 17.74 3.35
C THR A 263 5.32 18.08 2.26
N THR A 264 6.61 18.00 2.56
CA THR A 264 7.68 18.19 1.56
C THR A 264 7.73 17.02 0.58
N VAL A 265 8.25 17.23 -0.63
CA VAL A 265 8.46 16.12 -1.59
C VAL A 265 9.34 15.01 -1.00
N ALA A 266 10.43 15.37 -0.30
CA ALA A 266 11.30 14.38 0.35
C ALA A 266 10.54 13.54 1.39
N SER A 267 9.75 14.19 2.26
CA SER A 267 8.93 13.49 3.25
C SER A 267 7.86 12.61 2.60
N TYR A 268 7.23 13.06 1.51
CA TYR A 268 6.27 12.24 0.75
C TYR A 268 6.94 11.02 0.12
N MET A 269 8.11 11.17 -0.51
CA MET A 269 8.86 10.06 -1.11
C MET A 269 9.28 9.01 -0.08
N ALA A 270 9.63 9.45 1.13
CA ALA A 270 9.93 8.56 2.24
C ALA A 270 8.65 7.88 2.79
N ARG A 271 7.54 8.62 2.87
CA ARG A 271 6.30 8.17 3.50
C ARG A 271 5.09 8.69 2.72
N ASN A 272 4.67 7.95 1.69
CA ASN A 272 3.53 8.40 0.88
C ASN A 272 2.25 8.51 1.73
N TYR A 273 1.28 9.27 1.22
CA TYR A 273 -0.05 9.41 1.80
C TYR A 273 -0.88 8.12 1.80
N TYR A 274 -0.67 7.25 0.82
CA TYR A 274 -1.34 5.96 0.69
C TYR A 274 -0.33 4.82 0.68
N THR A 275 -0.62 3.78 1.43
CA THR A 275 0.18 2.56 1.53
C THR A 275 -0.56 1.39 0.92
N LYS A 276 0.19 0.54 0.21
CA LYS A 276 -0.32 -0.68 -0.44
C LYS A 276 -0.21 -1.83 0.54
N GLN A 277 -1.30 -2.14 1.25
CA GLN A 277 -1.33 -3.22 2.23
C GLN A 277 -1.59 -4.56 1.54
N CYS A 278 -0.80 -5.58 1.87
CA CYS A 278 -1.05 -6.95 1.44
C CYS A 278 -2.26 -7.54 2.18
N LEU A 279 -3.19 -8.16 1.45
CA LEU A 279 -4.33 -8.89 2.01
C LEU A 279 -4.09 -10.41 1.98
N SER A 280 -3.49 -10.91 0.90
CA SER A 280 -3.18 -12.33 0.74
C SER A 280 -2.01 -12.56 -0.22
N MET A 281 -1.33 -13.68 -0.03
CA MET A 281 -0.26 -14.18 -0.88
C MET A 281 -0.62 -15.58 -1.39
N GLU A 282 -0.53 -15.77 -2.69
CA GLU A 282 -0.81 -17.05 -3.35
C GLU A 282 0.42 -17.53 -4.11
N PHE A 283 0.72 -18.82 -4.06
CA PHE A 283 1.82 -19.42 -4.80
C PHE A 283 1.29 -20.43 -5.81
N GLU A 284 1.85 -20.39 -7.01
CA GLU A 284 1.46 -21.33 -8.07
C GLU A 284 1.73 -22.78 -7.66
N GLY A 285 0.73 -23.64 -7.85
CA GLY A 285 0.81 -25.07 -7.50
C GLY A 285 0.57 -25.38 -6.02
N VAL A 286 0.29 -24.38 -5.18
CA VAL A 286 -0.06 -24.58 -3.76
C VAL A 286 -1.57 -24.57 -3.59
N ALA A 287 -2.12 -25.67 -3.07
CA ALA A 287 -3.56 -25.84 -2.90
C ALA A 287 -4.14 -24.72 -2.00
N ARG A 288 -5.20 -24.05 -2.47
CA ARG A 288 -5.90 -23.06 -1.66
C ARG A 288 -6.57 -23.75 -0.46
N PRO A 289 -6.44 -23.18 0.76
CA PRO A 289 -7.22 -23.66 1.89
C PRO A 289 -8.71 -23.56 1.53
N SER A 290 -9.39 -24.69 1.41
CA SER A 290 -10.83 -24.69 1.17
C SER A 290 -11.51 -23.98 2.34
N LEU A 291 -12.21 -22.87 2.07
CA LEU A 291 -13.18 -22.31 3.02
C LEU A 291 -14.26 -23.37 3.22
N LYS A 292 -14.06 -24.26 4.20
CA LYS A 292 -15.13 -25.13 4.67
C LYS A 292 -16.22 -24.20 5.18
N ARG A 293 -17.25 -23.99 4.37
CA ARG A 293 -18.53 -23.42 4.81
C ARG A 293 -18.90 -24.21 6.06
N LYS A 294 -18.86 -23.54 7.20
CA LYS A 294 -19.36 -24.07 8.46
C LYS A 294 -20.85 -24.29 8.23
N ARG A 295 -21.21 -25.50 7.82
CA ARG A 295 -22.60 -25.94 7.75
C ARG A 295 -23.01 -25.99 9.21
N GLU A 296 -23.72 -24.96 9.68
CA GLU A 296 -24.43 -25.01 10.95
C GLU A 296 -25.42 -26.16 10.85
N SER A 297 -25.01 -27.34 11.29
CA SER A 297 -25.92 -28.39 11.67
C SER A 297 -26.50 -27.98 13.02
N SER A 298 -27.63 -27.29 12.97
CA SER A 298 -28.56 -27.21 14.09
C SER A 298 -29.11 -28.61 14.37
N ALA A 299 -28.31 -29.42 15.07
CA ALA A 299 -28.81 -30.57 15.82
C ALA A 299 -29.21 -30.04 17.20
N THR A 300 -30.44 -29.58 17.32
CA THR A 300 -31.07 -29.32 18.62
C THR A 300 -31.47 -30.67 19.20
N SER A 301 -30.72 -31.15 20.19
CA SER A 301 -31.13 -32.25 21.06
C SER A 301 -31.29 -31.74 22.49
N SER A 302 -32.54 -31.66 22.94
CA SER A 302 -33.05 -31.77 24.33
C SER A 302 -34.47 -31.17 24.35
N GLY A 303 -35.51 -31.71 24.96
CA GLY A 303 -35.72 -32.90 25.76
C GLY A 303 -37.19 -32.90 26.26
N GLU A 304 -37.76 -34.10 26.40
CA GLU A 304 -38.77 -34.53 27.38
C GLU A 304 -40.11 -33.78 27.57
N SER A 305 -41.21 -34.44 27.21
CA SER A 305 -42.20 -35.05 28.12
C SER A 305 -43.33 -35.64 27.23
N GLY A 306 -44.07 -36.71 27.52
CA GLY A 306 -44.21 -37.65 28.62
C GLY A 306 -45.36 -38.59 28.19
N GLY A 307 -45.27 -39.89 28.49
CA GLY A 307 -46.31 -40.85 28.12
C GLY A 307 -45.91 -42.28 28.44
N ASN A 308 -46.36 -42.77 29.60
CA ASN A 308 -46.20 -44.13 30.10
C ASN A 308 -46.59 -45.21 29.08
N PRO A 309 -45.89 -46.36 29.05
CA PRO A 309 -46.38 -47.58 28.42
C PRO A 309 -47.01 -48.51 29.48
N GLU A 310 -48.30 -48.78 29.35
CA GLU A 310 -48.96 -49.91 30.00
C GLU A 310 -48.85 -51.17 29.10
N THR A 311 -48.28 -52.23 29.69
CA THR A 311 -48.59 -53.66 29.53
C THR A 311 -48.64 -54.32 28.13
N LEU A 312 -47.68 -55.24 27.91
CA LEU A 312 -47.78 -56.45 27.06
C LEU A 312 -48.54 -57.58 27.80
N PRO A 313 -48.86 -58.77 27.23
CA PRO A 313 -48.77 -59.28 25.84
C PRO A 313 -50.06 -60.05 25.36
N GLY A 314 -50.07 -60.55 24.12
CA GLY A 314 -50.97 -61.64 23.69
C GLY A 314 -51.22 -61.68 22.18
N THR A 315 -50.46 -62.48 21.42
CA THR A 315 -50.89 -63.75 20.77
C THR A 315 -51.81 -63.62 19.54
N SER A 316 -51.24 -64.05 18.41
CA SER A 316 -51.77 -65.07 17.48
C SER A 316 -52.95 -64.72 16.54
N SER A 317 -52.57 -64.71 15.25
CA SER A 317 -53.14 -65.48 14.13
C SER A 317 -54.54 -65.18 13.54
N MET A 318 -54.50 -65.12 12.20
CA MET A 318 -55.49 -65.54 11.20
C MET A 318 -56.78 -64.73 11.04
N SER A 319 -56.93 -64.07 9.88
CA SER A 319 -57.55 -64.61 8.65
C SER A 319 -57.26 -63.68 7.47
#